data_AF-A0A7S3IDF8-F1
#
_entry.id   AF-A0A7S3IDF8-F1
#
_cell.length_a   1.000
_cell.length_b   1.000
_cell.length_c   1.000
_cell.angle_alpha   90.00
_cell.angle_beta   90.00
_cell.angle_gamma   90.00
#
_symmetry.space_group_name_H-M   'P 1'
#
loop_
_entity.id
_entity.type
_entity.pdbx_description
1 polymer ?
#
loop_
_entity_poly.entity_id
_entity_poly.type
_entity_poly.pdbx_seq_one_letter_code
_entity_poly.pdbx_strand_id
1 'polypeptide(L)'
;MKPIEDDFLVIYKKKYPQHKSYLIYNQGQGELTLKGKKRNFKITCTTYQMIILFRLLENKEGIEHKKLQELTGINPAEFDFNLFFLVKGTVALRENKESKKKNVTHRKNFPQ
;
A
#
# COMPACT_ATOMS: atom_id res chain seq x y z
N MET A 1 -9.60 -9.37 -3.38
CA MET A 1 -9.25 -9.91 -2.05
C MET A 1 -10.36 -10.77 -1.48
N LYS A 2 -11.62 -10.28 -1.43
CA LYS A 2 -12.79 -11.09 -1.00
C LYS A 2 -12.82 -12.56 -1.49
N PRO A 3 -12.56 -12.87 -2.78
CA PRO A 3 -12.68 -14.25 -3.25
C PRO A 3 -11.73 -15.24 -2.55
N ILE A 4 -10.49 -14.83 -2.26
CA ILE A 4 -9.47 -15.71 -1.68
C ILE A 4 -9.68 -15.89 -0.18
N GLU A 5 -10.14 -14.82 0.49
CA GLU A 5 -10.49 -14.84 1.91
C GLU A 5 -11.68 -15.78 2.16
N ASP A 6 -12.70 -15.70 1.30
CA ASP A 6 -13.88 -16.55 1.36
C ASP A 6 -13.51 -18.01 1.11
N ASP A 7 -12.65 -18.30 0.12
CA ASP A 7 -12.17 -19.65 -0.16
C ASP A 7 -11.40 -20.26 1.02
N PHE A 8 -10.51 -19.50 1.67
CA PHE A 8 -9.78 -19.97 2.85
C PHE A 8 -10.73 -20.26 4.02
N LEU A 9 -11.66 -19.34 4.31
CA LEU A 9 -12.60 -19.51 5.43
C LEU A 9 -13.53 -20.71 5.19
N VAL A 10 -13.95 -20.94 3.95
CA VAL A 10 -14.76 -22.11 3.55
C VAL A 10 -13.97 -23.40 3.78
N ILE A 11 -12.73 -23.49 3.31
CA ILE A 11 -11.87 -24.66 3.50
C ILE A 11 -11.60 -24.91 4.99
N TYR A 12 -11.28 -23.85 5.73
CA TYR A 12 -10.96 -23.94 7.16
C TYR A 12 -12.16 -24.41 7.98
N LYS A 13 -13.35 -23.85 7.72
CA LYS A 13 -14.60 -24.26 8.39
C LYS A 13 -14.96 -25.71 8.10
N LYS A 14 -14.71 -26.19 6.87
CA LYS A 14 -14.92 -27.61 6.52
C LYS A 14 -14.01 -28.54 7.34
N LYS A 15 -12.76 -28.14 7.58
CA LYS A 15 -11.78 -28.92 8.34
C LYS A 15 -11.99 -28.84 9.85
N TYR A 16 -12.46 -27.69 10.36
CA TYR A 16 -12.62 -27.40 11.78
C TYR A 16 -13.99 -26.75 12.07
N PRO A 17 -15.10 -27.51 12.00
CA PRO A 17 -16.46 -26.96 12.04
C PRO A 17 -16.86 -26.33 13.38
N GLN A 18 -16.19 -26.72 14.47
CA GLN A 18 -16.42 -26.18 15.82
C GLN A 18 -15.72 -24.83 16.05
N HIS A 19 -14.78 -24.44 15.17
CA HIS A 19 -13.97 -23.24 15.35
C HIS A 19 -14.59 -22.02 14.66
N LYS A 20 -14.58 -20.88 15.37
CA LYS A 20 -14.86 -19.58 14.77
C LYS A 20 -13.54 -18.94 14.32
N SER A 21 -13.51 -18.45 13.09
CA SER A 21 -12.33 -17.83 12.49
C SER A 21 -12.66 -16.41 12.07
N TYR A 22 -11.73 -15.49 12.35
CA TYR A 22 -11.85 -14.08 11.97
C TYR A 22 -10.52 -13.63 11.38
N LEU A 23 -10.57 -12.83 10.32
CA LEU A 23 -9.38 -12.26 9.71
C LEU A 23 -8.99 -10.98 10.47
N ILE A 24 -7.71 -10.91 10.86
CA ILE A 24 -7.13 -9.80 11.61
C ILE A 24 -6.33 -8.93 10.63
N TYR A 25 -7.02 -8.04 9.92
CA TYR A 25 -6.46 -7.28 8.80
C TYR A 25 -5.33 -6.32 9.19
N ASN A 26 -5.31 -5.82 10.43
CA ASN A 26 -4.26 -4.93 10.93
C ASN A 26 -2.92 -5.64 11.19
N GLN A 27 -2.90 -6.97 11.32
CA GLN A 27 -1.67 -7.77 11.48
C GLN A 27 -1.23 -8.42 10.17
N GLY A 28 -2.11 -8.50 9.18
CA GLY A 28 -1.79 -9.01 7.86
C GLY A 28 -0.84 -8.08 7.10
N GLN A 29 0.19 -8.66 6.50
CA GLN A 29 1.08 -7.99 5.56
C GLN A 29 1.03 -8.70 4.20
N GLY A 30 1.20 -7.93 3.13
CA GLY A 30 1.28 -8.46 1.77
C GLY A 30 2.25 -7.65 0.91
N GLU A 31 2.53 -8.20 -0.28
CA GLU A 31 3.34 -7.52 -1.30
C GLU A 31 2.45 -7.15 -2.49
N LEU A 32 2.44 -5.87 -2.85
CA LEU A 32 1.84 -5.36 -4.08
C LEU A 32 2.93 -5.15 -5.13
N THR A 33 2.74 -5.74 -6.32
CA THR A 33 3.56 -5.44 -7.49
C THR A 33 2.83 -4.45 -8.40
N LEU A 34 3.31 -3.21 -8.44
CA LEU A 34 2.83 -2.18 -9.36
C LEU A 34 3.66 -2.21 -10.64
N LYS A 35 3.01 -2.43 -11.78
CA LYS A 35 3.64 -2.36 -13.10
C LYS A 35 3.75 -0.91 -13.54
N GLY A 36 4.97 -0.36 -13.49
CA GLY A 36 5.26 0.98 -14.00
C GLY A 36 5.78 0.93 -15.44
N LYS A 37 5.67 2.05 -16.18
CA LYS A 37 6.14 2.16 -17.58
C LYS A 37 7.64 1.84 -17.78
N LYS A 38 8.48 2.12 -16.78
CA LYS A 38 9.95 1.93 -16.85
C LYS A 38 10.48 0.81 -15.95
N ARG A 39 9.75 0.48 -14.88
CA ARG A 39 10.13 -0.55 -13.91
C ARG A 39 8.91 -1.00 -13.13
N ASN A 40 8.93 -2.25 -12.71
CA ASN A 40 7.99 -2.76 -11.73
C ASN A 40 8.44 -2.33 -10.34
N PHE A 41 7.47 -2.04 -9.48
CA PHE A 41 7.69 -1.68 -8.09
C PHE A 41 7.04 -2.72 -7.20
N LYS A 42 7.76 -3.20 -6.21
CA LYS A 42 7.23 -4.04 -5.14
C LYS A 42 7.06 -3.18 -3.91
N ILE A 43 5.89 -3.24 -3.29
CA ILE A 43 5.55 -2.52 -2.08
C ILE A 43 5.07 -3.55 -1.07
N THR A 44 5.82 -3.71 0.02
CA THR A 44 5.33 -4.45 1.19
C THR A 44 4.50 -3.50 2.04
N CYS A 45 3.27 -3.88 2.36
CA CYS A 45 2.34 -3.04 3.09
C CYS A 45 1.34 -3.88 3.88
N THR A 46 0.73 -3.27 4.90
CA THR A 46 -0.33 -3.91 5.69
C THR A 46 -1.58 -4.13 4.83
N THR A 47 -2.49 -5.00 5.26
CA THR A 47 -3.73 -5.23 4.51
C THR A 47 -4.57 -3.96 4.37
N TYR A 48 -4.61 -3.11 5.40
CA TYR A 48 -5.27 -1.79 5.32
C TYR A 48 -4.62 -0.88 4.29
N GLN A 49 -3.30 -0.81 4.27
CA GLN A 49 -2.58 -0.05 3.25
C GLN A 49 -2.83 -0.61 1.84
N MET A 50 -2.92 -1.93 1.68
CA MET A 50 -3.27 -2.55 0.40
C MET A 50 -4.67 -2.14 -0.06
N ILE A 51 -5.67 -2.20 0.84
CA ILE A 51 -7.05 -1.81 0.54
C ILE A 51 -7.11 -0.34 0.10
N ILE A 52 -6.46 0.56 0.84
CA ILE A 52 -6.38 1.99 0.50
C ILE A 52 -5.75 2.17 -0.89
N LEU A 53 -4.61 1.51 -1.16
CA LEU A 53 -3.93 1.58 -2.45
C LEU A 53 -4.77 1.05 -3.60
N PHE A 54 -5.50 -0.05 -3.42
CA PHE A 54 -6.40 -0.58 -4.43
C PHE A 54 -7.50 0.43 -4.80
N ARG A 55 -8.12 1.07 -3.80
CA ARG A 55 -9.14 2.10 -4.05
C ARG A 55 -8.56 3.32 -4.76
N LEU A 56 -7.35 3.74 -4.41
CA LEU A 56 -6.66 4.83 -5.11
C LEU A 56 -6.35 4.47 -6.56
N LEU A 57 -5.95 3.22 -6.84
CA LEU A 57 -5.65 2.75 -8.20
C LEU A 57 -6.90 2.61 -9.08
N GLU A 58 -8.04 2.25 -8.49
CA GLU A 58 -9.35 2.22 -9.16
C GLU A 58 -9.81 3.64 -9.53
N ASN A 59 -9.46 4.66 -8.75
CA ASN A 59 -9.90 6.05 -8.92
C ASN A 59 -8.78 6.95 -9.47
N LYS A 60 -8.52 6.83 -10.79
CA LYS A 60 -7.42 7.51 -11.49
C LYS A 60 -7.43 9.04 -11.45
N GLU A 61 -8.58 9.66 -11.20
CA GLU A 61 -8.76 11.12 -11.17
C GLU A 61 -8.55 11.72 -9.78
N GLY A 62 -8.13 10.90 -8.80
CA GLY A 62 -8.12 11.29 -7.40
C GLY A 62 -9.46 11.02 -6.74
N ILE A 63 -9.44 10.96 -5.42
CA ILE A 63 -10.61 10.64 -4.61
C ILE A 63 -10.56 11.49 -3.35
N GLU A 64 -11.72 12.01 -2.96
CA GLU A 64 -11.85 12.76 -1.72
C GLU A 64 -11.58 11.84 -0.52
N HIS A 65 -10.90 12.38 0.50
CA HIS A 65 -10.53 11.66 1.71
C HIS A 65 -11.70 10.90 2.34
N LYS A 66 -12.83 11.59 2.56
CA LYS A 66 -14.03 11.01 3.19
C LYS A 66 -14.62 9.88 2.35
N LYS A 67 -14.70 10.07 1.04
CA LYS A 67 -15.18 9.05 0.09
C LYS A 67 -14.26 7.84 0.06
N LEU A 68 -12.95 8.05 0.09
CA LEU A 68 -11.97 6.95 0.16
C LEU A 68 -12.14 6.14 1.45
N GLN A 69 -12.26 6.82 2.59
CA GLN A 69 -12.51 6.18 3.88
C GLN A 69 -13.77 5.29 3.84
N GLU A 70 -14.89 5.83 3.36
CA GLU A 70 -16.15 5.11 3.20
C GLU A 70 -16.00 3.86 2.32
N LEU A 71 -15.28 3.96 1.19
CA LEU A 71 -15.05 2.83 0.28
C LEU A 71 -14.15 1.73 0.85
N THR A 72 -13.31 2.06 1.83
CA THR A 72 -12.46 1.09 2.50
C THR A 72 -13.15 0.37 3.65
N GLY A 73 -14.14 1.00 4.29
CA GLY A 73 -14.80 0.46 5.49
C GLY A 73 -13.87 0.34 6.71
N ILE A 74 -12.68 0.94 6.65
CA ILE A 74 -11.72 0.98 7.77
C ILE A 74 -12.21 2.05 8.75
N ASN A 75 -12.06 1.79 10.05
CA ASN A 75 -12.39 2.79 11.06
C ASN A 75 -11.54 4.08 10.87
N PRO A 76 -12.05 5.26 11.26
CA PRO A 76 -11.38 6.53 10.96
C PRO A 76 -9.92 6.61 11.43
N ALA A 77 -9.66 6.22 12.68
CA ALA A 77 -8.32 6.33 13.28
C ALA A 77 -7.29 5.43 12.57
N GLU A 78 -7.65 4.19 12.27
CA GLU A 78 -6.81 3.26 11.51
C GLU A 78 -6.63 3.73 10.06
N PHE A 79 -7.68 4.27 9.45
CA PHE A 79 -7.61 4.80 8.09
C PHE A 79 -6.59 5.95 8.01
N ASP A 80 -6.71 6.95 8.88
CA ASP A 80 -5.84 8.12 8.91
C ASP A 80 -4.39 7.71 9.18
N PHE A 81 -4.17 6.81 10.15
CA PHE A 81 -2.85 6.27 10.46
C PHE A 81 -2.22 5.60 9.23
N ASN A 82 -2.93 4.68 8.58
CA ASN A 82 -2.40 3.95 7.43
C ASN A 82 -2.20 4.85 6.21
N LEU A 83 -3.10 5.80 5.97
CA LEU A 83 -2.97 6.78 4.90
C LEU A 83 -1.76 7.71 5.11
N PHE A 84 -1.53 8.16 6.34
CA PHE A 84 -0.37 8.97 6.69
C PHE A 84 0.95 8.29 6.32
N PHE A 85 1.12 7.00 6.66
CA PHE A 85 2.35 6.27 6.30
C PHE A 85 2.53 6.09 4.79
N LEU A 86 1.44 5.89 4.05
CA LEU A 86 1.49 5.81 2.58
C LEU A 86 1.94 7.13 1.96
N VAL A 87 1.39 8.26 2.43
CA VAL A 87 1.77 9.60 1.97
C VAL A 87 3.22 9.90 2.33
N LYS A 88 3.62 9.66 3.58
CA LYS A 88 5.00 9.89 4.05
C LYS A 88 6.01 9.08 3.24
N GLY A 89 5.73 7.80 2.96
CA GLY A 89 6.56 6.97 2.10
C GLY A 89 6.70 7.52 0.68
N THR A 90 5.64 8.11 0.14
CA THR A 90 5.63 8.72 -1.19
C THR A 90 6.44 10.02 -1.23
N VAL A 91 6.34 10.86 -0.20
CA VAL A 91 7.12 12.11 -0.07
C VAL A 91 8.62 11.79 0.04
N ALA A 92 9.01 10.85 0.91
CA ALA A 92 10.40 10.43 1.08
C ALA A 92 11.04 9.89 -0.23
N LEU A 93 10.24 9.28 -1.10
CA LEU A 93 10.68 8.83 -2.43
C LEU A 93 10.90 9.99 -3.42
N ARG A 94 10.16 11.10 -3.29
CA ARG A 94 10.35 12.30 -4.13
C ARG A 94 11.61 13.07 -3.72
N GLU A 95 11.77 13.33 -2.42
CA GLU A 95 12.92 14.06 -1.88
C GLU A 95 14.26 13.37 -2.24
N ASN A 96 14.32 12.04 -2.11
CA ASN A 96 15.52 11.26 -2.48
C ASN A 96 15.93 11.39 -3.96
N LYS A 97 14.98 11.62 -4.88
CA LYS A 97 15.30 11.83 -6.30
C LYS A 97 15.87 13.21 -6.56
N GLU A 98 15.42 14.22 -5.83
CA GLU A 98 15.91 15.59 -5.96
C GLU A 98 17.32 15.73 -5.38
N SER A 99 17.60 15.09 -4.24
CA SER A 99 18.95 15.05 -3.67
C SER A 99 19.96 14.36 -4.58
N LYS A 100 19.56 13.30 -5.30
CA LYS A 100 20.43 12.62 -6.28
C LYS A 100 20.69 13.45 -7.55
N LYS A 101 19.77 14.33 -7.96
CA LYS A 101 20.00 15.23 -9.11
C LYS A 101 21.03 16.32 -8.82
N LYS A 102 21.10 16.82 -7.57
CA LYS A 102 22.05 17.87 -7.17
C LYS A 102 23.51 17.40 -7.10
N ASN A 103 23.76 16.09 -6.97
CA ASN A 103 25.12 15.54 -6.85
C ASN A 103 25.78 15.15 -8.19
N VAL A 104 25.15 15.41 -9.34
CA VAL A 104 25.69 15.04 -10.66
C VAL A 104 26.47 16.20 -11.32
N THR A 105 26.38 17.43 -10.82
CA THR A 105 26.98 18.63 -11.44
C THR A 105 28.38 19.03 -10.94
N HIS A 106 29.00 18.30 -9.99
CA HIS A 106 30.35 18.65 -9.47
C HIS A 106 31.38 17.52 -9.57
N ARG A 107 31.58 16.97 -10.78
CA ARG A 107 32.80 16.20 -11.11
C ARG A 107 33.36 16.58 -12.50
N LYS A 108 33.74 17.85 -12.64
CA LYS A 108 34.68 18.41 -13.63
C LYS A 108 35.22 19.67 -12.93
N ASN A 109 36.46 19.84 -12.49
CA ASN A 109 37.76 19.38 -12.93
C ASN A 109 38.71 19.36 -11.71
N PHE A 110 39.65 18.42 -11.65
CA PHE A 110 40.89 18.61 -10.90
C PHE A 110 42.03 18.36 -11.90
N PRO A 111 42.93 19.33 -12.16
CA PRO A 111 44.10 19.11 -13.01
C PRO A 111 45.09 18.15 -12.34
N GLN A 112 45.82 17.41 -13.18
CA GLN A 112 46.94 16.54 -12.82
C GLN A 112 48.15 17.34 -12.32
#